data_AF-A0A7C4KFW3-F1
#
_entry.id   AF-A0A7C4KFW3-F1
#
_cell.length_a   1.000
_cell.length_b   1.000
_cell.length_c   1.000
_cell.angle_alpha   90.00
_cell.angle_beta   90.00
_cell.angle_gamma   90.00
#
_symmetry.space_group_name_H-M   'P 1'
#
loop_
_entity.id
_entity.type
_entity.pdbx_description
1 polymer ?
#
loop_
_entity_poly.entity_id
_entity_poly.type
_entity_poly.pdbx_seq_one_letter_code
_entity_poly.pdbx_strand_id
1 'polypeptide(L)' 'MRVPLARHPGPYDASGTACTDWRVRVVWGQRWVELRAFDWEMKTWDGRTVKLSRPAFPYKGDLIAPVEEVCKALGM' A
#
# COMPACT_ATOMS: atom_id res chain seq x y z
N MET A 1 -4.07 11.20 -15.24
CA MET A 1 -4.64 10.58 -16.46
C MET A 1 -5.93 9.86 -16.06
N ARG A 2 -7.09 10.24 -16.60
CA ARG A 2 -8.39 9.60 -16.30
C ARG A 2 -8.67 8.55 -17.39
N VAL A 3 -8.97 7.32 -16.99
CA VAL A 3 -9.34 6.24 -17.91
C VAL A 3 -10.74 5.76 -17.52
N PRO A 4 -11.74 5.86 -18.39
CA PRO A 4 -13.10 5.45 -18.07
C PRO A 4 -13.19 3.92 -17.97
N LEU A 5 -13.71 3.43 -16.85
CA LEU A 5 -14.04 2.01 -16.66
C LEU A 5 -15.55 1.83 -16.86
N ALA A 6 -15.89 0.97 -17.81
CA ALA A 6 -17.22 0.48 -18.18
C ALA A 6 -18.11 1.38 -19.08
N ARG A 7 -18.42 0.84 -20.27
CA ARG A 7 -19.58 1.20 -21.10
C ARG A 7 -20.71 0.21 -20.77
N HIS A 8 -21.60 0.50 -19.81
CA HIS A 8 -22.94 -0.14 -19.74
C HIS A 8 -23.91 0.72 -18.89
N PRO A 9 -25.21 0.78 -19.23
CA PRO A 9 -26.15 1.75 -18.68
C PRO A 9 -26.81 1.23 -17.41
N GLY A 10 -26.43 1.81 -16.27
CA GLY A 10 -27.13 1.70 -14.99
C GLY A 10 -27.06 3.06 -14.28
N PRO A 11 -27.89 3.33 -13.26
CA PRO A 11 -27.99 4.64 -12.61
C PRO A 11 -26.78 5.01 -11.72
N TYR A 12 -25.67 4.27 -11.84
CA TYR A 12 -24.46 4.50 -11.08
C TYR A 12 -23.32 4.92 -12.02
N ASP A 13 -22.82 6.14 -11.82
CA ASP A 13 -21.56 6.59 -12.39
C ASP A 13 -20.41 5.90 -11.63
N ALA A 14 -19.94 4.76 -12.13
CA ALA A 14 -18.73 4.12 -11.62
C ALA A 14 -17.51 4.85 -12.20
N SER A 15 -17.13 5.99 -11.60
CA SER A 15 -15.86 6.64 -11.90
C SER A 15 -14.73 5.98 -11.10
N GLY A 16 -13.96 5.11 -11.76
CA GLY A 16 -12.73 4.55 -11.20
C GLY A 16 -11.51 5.41 -11.54
N THR A 17 -10.68 5.72 -10.55
CA THR A 17 -9.33 6.23 -10.82
C THR A 17 -8.45 5.02 -11.13
N ALA A 18 -7.63 5.07 -12.19
CA ALA A 18 -6.55 4.10 -12.37
C ALA A 18 -5.70 4.16 -11.11
N CYS A 19 -5.86 3.17 -10.23
CA CYS A 19 -5.12 3.07 -8.99
C CYS A 19 -3.67 2.86 -9.43
N THR A 20 -2.88 3.93 -9.46
CA THR A 20 -1.43 3.81 -9.57
C THR A 20 -1.04 2.81 -8.48
N ASP A 21 -0.20 1.84 -8.80
CA ASP A 21 0.21 0.86 -7.81
C ASP A 21 1.21 1.55 -6.86
N TRP A 22 0.68 2.23 -5.84
CA TRP A 22 1.49 2.99 -4.87
C TRP A 22 2.21 2.01 -3.96
N ARG A 23 3.52 1.89 -4.16
CA ARG A 23 4.40 1.11 -3.30
C ARG A 23 5.48 1.99 -2.69
N VAL A 24 5.72 1.80 -1.40
CA VAL A 24 6.81 2.47 -0.69
C VAL A 24 7.71 1.40 -0.10
N ARG A 25 9.02 1.57 -0.31
CA ARG A 25 10.03 0.73 0.32
C ARG A 25 10.75 1.54 1.40
N VAL A 26 10.68 1.05 2.63
CA VAL A 26 11.41 1.61 3.77
C VAL A 26 12.64 0.74 4.00
N VAL A 27 13.81 1.37 4.15
CA VAL A 27 15.10 0.68 4.30
C VAL A 27 15.74 1.11 5.62
N TRP A 28 16.22 0.14 6.39
CA TRP A 28 16.98 0.34 7.62
C TRP A 28 18.18 -0.63 7.64
N GLY A 29 19.39 -0.08 7.49
CA GLY A 29 20.61 -0.89 7.35
C GLY A 29 20.52 -1.82 6.13
N GLN A 30 20.67 -3.13 6.36
CA GLN A 30 20.52 -4.17 5.31
C GLN A 30 19.09 -4.70 5.16
N ARG A 31 18.15 -4.24 5.99
CA ARG A 31 16.77 -4.71 6.01
C ARG A 31 15.88 -3.71 5.29
N TRP A 32 14.87 -4.23 4.59
CA TRP A 32 13.85 -3.40 3.96
C TRP A 32 12.47 -4.01 4.14
N VAL A 33 11.46 -3.16 4.09
CA VAL A 33 10.06 -3.55 3.98
C VAL A 33 9.41 -2.80 2.83
N GLU A 34 8.54 -3.46 2.08
CA GLU A 34 7.74 -2.90 1.00
C GLU A 34 6.27 -2.92 1.41
N LEU A 35 5.66 -1.74 1.38
CA LEU A 35 4.26 -1.49 1.70
C LEU A 35 3.53 -1.11 0.42
N ARG A 36 2.27 -1.53 0.32
CA ARG A 36 1.38 -1.20 -0.79
C ARG A 36 0.16 -0.47 -0.28
N ALA A 37 -0.25 0.58 -0.97
CA ALA A 37 -1.47 1.31 -0.64
C ALA A 37 -2.70 0.41 -0.67
N PHE A 38 -3.58 0.60 0.32
CA PHE A 38 -4.81 -0.16 0.57
C PHE A 38 -4.58 -1.64 0.90
N ASP A 39 -3.34 -2.04 1.16
CA ASP A 39 -2.98 -3.41 1.47
C ASP A 39 -2.84 -3.61 2.98
N TRP A 40 -3.17 -4.82 3.44
CA TRP A 40 -3.09 -5.25 4.84
C TRP A 40 -1.78 -5.94 5.17
N GLU A 41 -0.88 -5.98 4.20
CA GLU A 41 0.32 -6.78 4.24
C GLU A 41 1.54 -5.93 3.84
N MET A 42 2.68 -6.24 4.43
CA MET A 42 3.98 -5.74 3.97
C MET A 42 4.91 -6.89 3.63
N LYS A 43 5.72 -6.71 2.60
CA LYS A 43 6.80 -7.64 2.26
C LYS A 43 8.07 -7.24 2.96
N THR A 44 8.82 -8.20 3.46
CA THR A 44 10.13 -7.95 4.08
C THR A 44 11.25 -8.42 3.16
N TRP A 45 12.47 -7.99 3.47
CA TRP A 45 13.70 -8.37 2.77
C TRP A 45 13.97 -9.87 2.68
N ASP A 46 13.45 -10.65 3.64
CA ASP A 46 13.55 -12.12 3.67
C ASP A 46 12.50 -12.81 2.78
N GLY A 47 11.69 -12.03 2.05
CA GLY A 47 10.59 -12.54 1.22
C GLY A 47 9.35 -12.93 2.01
N ARG A 48 9.32 -12.69 3.33
CA ARG A 48 8.14 -12.93 4.17
C ARG A 48 7.12 -11.82 4.00
N THR A 49 5.86 -12.19 4.15
CA THR A 49 4.75 -11.24 4.23
C THR A 49 4.29 -11.13 5.68
N VAL A 50 4.20 -9.91 6.19
CA VAL A 50 3.74 -9.61 7.55
C VAL A 50 2.42 -8.89 7.47
N LYS A 51 1.42 -9.40 8.20
CA LYS A 51 0.10 -8.78 8.31
C LYS A 51 0.18 -7.56 9.23
N LEU A 52 -0.37 -6.46 8.76
CA LEU A 52 -0.50 -5.20 9.48
C LEU A 52 -1.79 -5.19 10.29
N SER A 53 -1.79 -4.50 11.44
CA SER A 53 -3.00 -4.26 12.22
C SER A 53 -4.00 -3.34 11.51
N ARG A 54 -3.50 -2.49 10.60
CA ARG A 54 -4.29 -1.56 9.78
C ARG A 54 -3.72 -1.52 8.36
N PRO A 55 -4.57 -1.28 7.35
CA PRO A 55 -4.09 -1.17 5.98
C PRO A 55 -3.20 0.04 5.82
N ALA A 56 -2.19 -0.06 4.97
CA ALA A 56 -1.38 1.09 4.60
C ALA A 56 -2.22 2.04 3.73
N PHE A 57 -2.29 3.31 4.10
CA PHE A 57 -3.19 4.26 3.44
C PHE A 57 -2.41 5.47 2.90
N PRO A 58 -2.61 5.85 1.62
CA PRO A 58 -1.97 7.03 1.06
C PRO A 58 -2.64 8.30 1.60
N TYR A 59 -1.88 9.17 2.25
CA TYR A 59 -2.36 10.44 2.80
C TYR A 59 -1.40 11.57 2.46
N LYS A 60 -1.89 12.61 1.77
CA LYS A 60 -1.11 13.81 1.41
C LYS A 60 0.23 13.55 0.70
N GLY A 61 0.34 12.46 -0.05
CA GLY A 61 1.57 12.08 -0.77
C GLY A 61 2.48 11.13 0.01
N ASP A 62 2.17 10.86 1.28
CA ASP A 62 2.84 9.87 2.10
C ASP A 62 2.04 8.56 2.18
N LEU A 63 2.72 7.47 2.52
CA LEU A 63 2.06 6.21 2.85
C LEU A 63 2.07 6.00 4.36
N ILE A 64 0.89 6.09 4.97
CA ILE A 64 0.71 5.92 6.41
C ILE A 64 0.54 4.42 6.69
N ALA A 65 1.39 3.87 7.54
CA ALA A 65 1.36 2.47 7.96
C ALA A 65 1.57 2.33 9.47
N PRO A 66 1.21 1.18 10.07
CA PRO A 66 1.48 0.91 11.48
C PRO A 66 2.98 0.89 11.79
N VAL A 67 3.45 1.89 12.54
CA VAL A 67 4.88 2.08 12.83
C VAL A 67 5.46 0.94 13.64
N GLU A 68 4.72 0.40 14.61
CA GLU A 68 5.20 -0.69 15.48
C GLU A 68 5.57 -1.94 14.66
N GLU A 69 4.68 -2.37 13.75
CA GLU A 69 4.93 -3.51 12.88
C GLU A 69 6.09 -3.24 11.91
N VAL A 70 6.14 -2.05 11.30
CA VAL A 70 7.22 -1.65 10.39
C VAL A 70 8.57 -1.68 11.11
N CYS A 71 8.67 -1.07 12.29
CA CYS A 71 9.88 -1.08 13.12
C CYS A 71 10.27 -2.52 13.49
N LYS A 72 9.31 -3.33 13.96
CA LYS A 72 9.55 -4.74 14.30
C LYS A 72 10.06 -5.56 13.12
N ALA A 73 9.55 -5.33 11.92
CA ALA A 73 9.99 -6.02 10.70
C ALA A 73 11.38 -5.56 10.21
N LEU A 74 11.74 -4.31 10.49
CA LEU A 74 13.09 -3.78 10.30
C LEU A 74 14.02 -4.21 11.46
N GLY A 75 13.46 -4.73 12.55
CA GLY A 75 14.14 -5.15 13.79
C GLY A 75 14.76 -3.98 14.54
N MET A 76 14.01 -2.88 14.58
CA MET A 76 14.18 -1.75 15.49
C MET A 76 13.39 -1.97 16.78
#